data_AF-A0A2E5C718-F1
#
_entry.id   AF-A0A2E5C718-F1
#
_cell.length_a   1.000
_cell.length_b   1.000
_cell.length_c   1.000
_cell.angle_alpha   90.00
_cell.angle_beta   90.00
_cell.angle_gamma   90.00
#
_symmetry.space_group_name_H-M   'P 1'
#
loop_
_entity.id
_entity.type
_entity.pdbx_description
1 polymer ?
#
loop_
_entity_poly.entity_id
_entity_poly.type
_entity_poly.pdbx_seq_one_letter_code
_entity_poly.pdbx_strand_id
1 'polypeptide(L)' 'MEKISKPYKPFSNIHYCGATARSTGQSCRGSAMKNGRCRLHGGASTGRPVVTGLWTKATIQHRKSVNKLIRETKDLLEKC' A
#
# COMPACT_ATOMS: atom_id res chain seq x y z
N MET A 1 -15.33 22.02 -31.10
CA MET A 1 -13.93 21.69 -30.74
C MET A 1 -13.82 20.18 -30.71
N GLU A 2 -13.27 19.57 -31.76
CA GLU A 2 -13.07 18.12 -31.80
C GLU A 2 -12.05 17.71 -30.75
N LYS A 3 -12.43 16.75 -29.91
CA LYS A 3 -11.55 16.20 -28.88
C LYS A 3 -10.57 15.27 -29.58
N ILE A 4 -9.38 15.77 -29.90
CA ILE A 4 -8.26 14.92 -30.32
C ILE A 4 -7.84 14.09 -29.10
N SER A 5 -8.32 12.85 -29.01
CA SER A 5 -7.85 11.90 -28.00
C SER A 5 -6.39 11.59 -28.27
N LYS A 6 -5.55 11.61 -27.22
CA LYS A 6 -4.15 11.22 -27.33
C LYS A 6 -4.00 9.84 -27.98
N PRO A 7 -3.01 9.63 -28.87
CA PRO A 7 -2.76 8.33 -29.48
C PRO A 7 -2.46 7.27 -28.41
N TYR A 8 -3.05 6.09 -28.56
CA TYR A 8 -2.79 4.94 -27.69
C TYR A 8 -1.32 4.52 -27.81
N LYS A 9 -0.57 4.63 -26.70
CA LYS A 9 0.78 4.06 -26.62
C LYS A 9 0.66 2.60 -26.17
N PRO A 10 1.18 1.63 -26.93
CA PRO A 10 1.21 0.25 -26.47
C PRO A 10 2.12 0.16 -25.25
N PHE A 11 1.60 -0.40 -24.16
CA PHE A 11 2.40 -0.61 -22.96
C PHE A 11 3.33 -1.81 -23.17
N SER A 12 4.43 -1.61 -23.90
CA SER A 12 5.42 -2.66 -24.20
C SER A 12 6.12 -3.23 -22.94
N ASN A 13 5.89 -2.62 -21.78
CA ASN A 13 6.52 -2.99 -20.52
C ASN A 13 5.51 -3.35 -19.41
N ILE A 14 4.37 -3.98 -19.76
CA ILE A 14 3.45 -4.55 -18.76
C ILE A 14 3.93 -5.95 -18.39
N HIS A 15 4.28 -6.11 -17.12
CA HIS A 15 4.43 -7.43 -16.53
C HIS A 15 3.06 -8.00 -16.14
N TYR A 16 2.85 -9.28 -16.43
CA TYR A 16 1.64 -9.99 -16.04
C TYR A 16 1.78 -10.63 -14.65
N CYS A 17 0.64 -10.86 -14.01
CA CYS A 17 0.55 -11.51 -12.71
C CYS A 17 0.99 -12.96 -12.79
N GLY A 18 2.00 -13.33 -12.01
CA GLY A 18 2.53 -14.71 -11.97
C GLY A 18 1.68 -15.74 -11.23
N ALA A 19 0.38 -15.49 -11.02
CA ALA A 19 -0.52 -16.41 -10.31
C ALA A 19 -1.42 -17.14 -11.31
N THR A 20 -1.83 -18.36 -11.00
CA THR A 20 -2.83 -19.08 -11.81
C THR A 20 -4.23 -18.68 -11.35
N ALA A 21 -5.07 -18.28 -12.30
CA ALA A 21 -6.46 -17.95 -12.03
C ALA A 21 -7.22 -19.23 -11.66
N ARG A 22 -7.75 -19.27 -10.43
CA ARG A 22 -8.46 -20.45 -9.90
C ARG A 22 -9.68 -20.85 -10.73
N SER A 23 -10.36 -19.89 -11.36
CA SER A 23 -11.58 -20.11 -12.14
C SER A 23 -11.33 -20.79 -13.49
N THR A 24 -10.24 -20.44 -14.15
CA THR A 24 -9.92 -20.93 -15.49
C THR A 24 -8.80 -21.96 -15.50
N GLY A 25 -8.04 -22.08 -14.40
CA GLY A 25 -6.82 -22.89 -14.33
C GLY A 25 -5.66 -22.34 -15.17
N GLN A 26 -5.83 -21.16 -15.79
CA GLN A 26 -4.85 -20.55 -16.68
C GLN A 26 -4.01 -19.50 -15.97
N SER A 27 -2.88 -19.12 -16.56
CA SER A 27 -2.04 -18.03 -16.04
C SER A 27 -2.82 -16.70 -15.99
N CYS A 28 -2.63 -15.95 -14.90
CA CYS A 28 -3.32 -14.68 -14.71
C CYS A 28 -2.76 -13.62 -15.66
N ARG A 29 -3.63 -13.07 -16.50
CA ARG A 29 -3.30 -12.00 -17.45
C ARG A 29 -3.47 -10.59 -16.86
N GLY A 30 -3.72 -10.48 -15.56
CA GLY A 30 -3.81 -9.17 -14.90
C GLY A 30 -2.44 -8.50 -14.83
N SER A 31 -2.37 -7.17 -14.92
CA SER A 31 -1.11 -6.45 -14.73
C SER A 31 -0.59 -6.66 -13.31
N ALA A 32 0.67 -7.07 -13.22
CA ALA A 32 1.37 -7.20 -11.95
C ALA A 32 1.56 -5.82 -11.31
N MET A 33 1.31 -5.74 -10.01
CA MET A 33 1.80 -4.63 -9.20
C MET A 33 3.29 -4.83 -8.90
N LYS A 34 3.88 -3.92 -8.11
CA LYS A 34 5.29 -4.01 -7.68
C LYS A 34 5.66 -5.37 -7.07
N ASN A 35 4.70 -6.09 -6.48
CA ASN A 35 4.93 -7.41 -5.88
C ASN A 35 4.71 -8.59 -6.85
N GLY A 36 4.65 -8.36 -8.17
CA GLY A 36 4.55 -9.41 -9.20
C GLY A 36 3.18 -10.09 -9.30
N ARG A 37 2.25 -9.73 -8.40
CA ARG A 37 0.88 -10.21 -8.43
C ARG A 37 -0.05 -9.06 -8.79
N CYS A 38 -1.09 -9.37 -9.54
CA CYS A 38 -2.16 -8.40 -9.71
C CYS A 38 -2.86 -8.21 -8.37
N ARG A 39 -3.61 -7.12 -8.28
CA ARG A 39 -4.44 -6.80 -7.11
C ARG A 39 -5.27 -8.00 -6.62
N LEU A 40 -5.80 -8.80 -7.55
CA LEU A 40 -6.67 -9.94 -7.26
C LEU A 40 -5.93 -11.15 -6.66
N HIS A 41 -4.64 -11.28 -6.94
CA HIS A 41 -3.83 -12.36 -6.40
C HIS A 41 -2.91 -11.88 -5.28
N GLY A 42 -3.33 -10.86 -4.52
CA GLY A 42 -2.57 -10.35 -3.38
C GLY A 42 -1.57 -9.26 -3.76
N GLY A 43 -1.75 -8.62 -4.91
CA GLY A 43 -0.91 -7.53 -5.43
C GLY A 43 -0.73 -6.34 -4.48
N ALA A 44 -1.77 -6.10 -3.67
CA ALA A 44 -1.83 -5.02 -2.69
C ALA A 44 -1.93 -5.54 -1.25
N SER A 45 -1.69 -6.83 -1.00
CA SER A 45 -1.92 -7.41 0.33
C SER A 45 -0.81 -7.01 1.30
N THR A 46 -1.20 -6.37 2.41
CA THR A 46 -0.32 -6.09 3.57
C THR A 46 -0.28 -7.24 4.58
N GLY A 47 -0.88 -8.40 4.27
CA GLY A 47 -0.94 -9.56 5.17
C GLY A 47 -1.91 -9.40 6.34
N ARG A 48 -1.85 -10.35 7.30
CA ARG A 48 -2.64 -10.32 8.54
C ARG A 48 -2.11 -9.23 9.47
N PRO A 49 -2.96 -8.38 10.07
CA PRO A 49 -2.51 -7.31 10.96
C PRO A 49 -1.82 -7.84 12.22
N VAL A 50 -0.89 -7.05 12.76
CA VAL A 50 -0.21 -7.33 14.03
C VAL A 50 -1.17 -7.07 15.20
N VAL A 51 -1.50 -8.13 15.94
CA VAL A 51 -2.53 -8.10 16.99
C VAL A 51 -1.96 -8.06 18.41
N THR A 52 -0.69 -8.38 18.60
CA THR A 52 -0.03 -8.36 19.91
C THR A 52 1.31 -7.64 19.88
N GLY A 53 1.70 -7.13 21.04
CA GLY A 53 2.98 -6.46 21.25
C GLY A 53 3.06 -5.04 20.70
N LEU A 54 4.28 -4.66 20.37
CA LEU A 54 4.72 -3.28 20.24
C LEU A 54 4.37 -2.60 18.91
N TRP A 55 4.11 -3.40 17.88
CA TRP A 55 3.79 -2.94 16.52
C TRP A 55 2.31 -3.11 16.19
N THR A 56 1.51 -3.42 17.22
CA THR A 56 0.06 -3.28 17.07
C THR A 56 -0.27 -1.84 16.72
N LYS A 57 -1.36 -1.69 15.97
CA LYS A 57 -1.86 -0.38 15.61
C LYS A 57 -2.10 0.50 16.85
N ALA A 58 -2.58 -0.10 17.95
CA ALA A 58 -2.80 0.57 19.22
C ALA A 58 -1.50 1.08 19.85
N THR A 59 -0.48 0.23 19.94
CA THR A 59 0.80 0.65 20.53
C THR A 59 1.50 1.70 19.68
N ILE A 60 1.46 1.58 18.35
CA ILE A 60 1.99 2.61 17.45
C ILE A 60 1.28 3.95 17.68
N GLN A 61 -0.04 3.94 17.84
CA GLN A 61 -0.81 5.16 18.08
C GLN A 61 -0.52 5.77 19.45
N HIS A 62 -0.38 4.93 20.48
CA HIS A 62 -0.02 5.37 21.82
C HIS A 62 1.34 6.08 21.81
N ARG A 63 2.34 5.51 21.16
CA ARG A 63 3.67 6.14 21.00
C ARG A 63 3.59 7.50 20.33
N LYS A 64 2.81 7.61 19.24
CA LYS A 64 2.62 8.90 18.56
C LYS A 64 2.02 9.95 19.49
N SER A 65 1.07 9.55 20.34
CA SER A 65 0.41 10.44 21.30
C SER A 65 1.36 10.89 22.40
N VAL A 66 2.12 9.95 22.99
CA VAL A 66 3.13 10.25 24.00
C VAL A 66 4.22 11.17 23.44
N ASN A 67 4.73 10.88 22.23
CA ASN A 67 5.74 11.72 21.59
C ASN A 67 5.22 13.14 21.31
N LYS A 68 3.94 13.29 20.99
CA LYS A 68 3.30 14.59 20.80
C LYS A 68 3.26 15.38 22.12
N LEU A 69 2.82 14.73 23.20
CA LEU A 69 2.80 15.35 24.53
C LEU A 69 4.19 15.77 24.98
N ILE A 70 5.21 14.91 24.82
CA ILE A 70 6.60 15.23 25.17
C ILE A 70 7.06 16.48 24.41
N ARG A 71 6.74 16.58 23.12
CA ARG A 71 7.06 17.75 22.31
C ARG A 71 6.37 19.00 22.85
N GLU A 72 5.07 18.92 23.10
CA GLU A 72 4.29 20.05 23.61
C GLU A 72 4.79 20.53 24.98
N THR A 73 5.17 19.60 25.86
CA THR A 73 5.77 19.92 27.15
C THR A 73 7.11 20.63 27.00
N LYS A 74 7.98 20.18 26.09
CA LYS A 74 9.25 20.86 25.80
C LYS A 74 9.02 22.28 25.27
N ASP A 75 8.12 22.42 24.31
CA ASP A 75 7.78 23.72 23.72
C ASP A 75 7.22 24.70 24.76
N LEU A 76 6.54 24.22 25.80
CA LEU A 76 6.06 25.04 26.92
C LEU A 76 7.22 25.45 27.85
N LEU A 77 8.10 24.51 28.21
CA LEU A 77 9.24 24.79 29.08
C LEU A 77 10.23 25.77 28.45
N GLU A 78 10.39 25.76 27.13
CA GLU A 78 11.25 26.70 26.40
C GLU A 78 10.63 28.11 26.26
N LYS A 79 9.33 28.28 26.55
CA LYS A 79 8.60 29.56 26.44
C LYS A 79 8.36 30.27 27.77
N CYS A 80 8.71 29.62 28.88
CA CYS A 80 8.74 30.23 30.22
C CYS A 80 10.13 30.82 30.48
#